data_AF-A0A965C482-F1
#
_entry.id   AF-A0A965C482-F1
#
_cell.length_a   1.000
_cell.length_b   1.000
_cell.length_c   1.000
_cell.angle_alpha   90.00
_cell.angle_beta   90.00
_cell.angle_gamma   90.00
#
_symmetry.space_group_name_H-M   'P 1'
#
loop_
_entity.id
_entity.type
_entity.pdbx_description
1 polymer ?
#
loop_
_entity_poly.entity_id
_entity_poly.type
_entity_poly.pdbx_seq_one_letter_code
_entity_poly.pdbx_strand_id
1 'polypeptide(L)'
;MTESKRHSTVVDNPWQLLRKFTPGRIALGRTGISLPTQQQLAFQLDHARARDAVHHDLNADALAASVNDLNLFQPCIVVESAAEGRAMYLQRPDLGRRLSARS
;
A
#
# COMPACT_ATOMS: atom_id res chain seq x y z
N MET A 1 7.09 -46.55 -11.00
CA MET A 1 7.18 -45.08 -10.88
C MET A 1 6.34 -44.46 -11.98
N THR A 2 5.05 -44.24 -11.72
CA THR A 2 4.14 -43.58 -12.67
C THR A 2 4.08 -42.10 -12.31
N GLU A 3 4.59 -41.28 -13.23
CA GLU A 3 4.67 -39.84 -13.15
C GLU A 3 3.26 -39.25 -13.26
N SER A 4 2.72 -38.73 -12.15
CA SER A 4 1.41 -38.10 -12.11
C SER A 4 1.50 -36.71 -12.77
N LYS A 5 1.12 -36.63 -14.06
CA LYS A 5 0.91 -35.36 -14.77
C LYS A 5 -0.14 -34.55 -14.03
N ARG A 6 0.30 -33.53 -13.27
CA ARG A 6 -0.61 -32.51 -12.72
C ARG A 6 -1.21 -31.73 -13.88
N HIS A 7 -2.49 -31.99 -14.19
CA HIS A 7 -3.25 -31.13 -15.09
C HIS A 7 -3.41 -29.77 -14.43
N SER A 8 -2.87 -28.72 -15.06
CA SER A 8 -3.13 -27.35 -14.62
C SER A 8 -4.63 -27.07 -14.77
N THR A 9 -5.29 -26.74 -13.67
CA THR A 9 -6.70 -26.29 -13.64
C THR A 9 -6.84 -24.81 -14.00
N VAL A 10 -5.72 -24.14 -14.26
CA VAL A 10 -5.66 -22.72 -14.63
C VAL A 10 -5.65 -22.59 -16.14
N VAL A 11 -6.63 -21.85 -16.66
CA VAL A 11 -6.68 -21.40 -18.06
C VAL A 11 -5.97 -20.05 -18.15
N ASP A 12 -4.89 -20.01 -18.92
CA ASP A 12 -4.13 -18.78 -19.17
C ASP A 12 -4.93 -17.76 -20.00
N ASN A 13 -4.54 -16.49 -19.88
CA ASN A 13 -5.14 -15.41 -20.65
C ASN A 13 -4.20 -14.97 -21.78
N PRO A 14 -4.63 -14.94 -23.05
CA PRO A 14 -3.77 -14.61 -24.18
C PRO A 14 -3.22 -13.17 -24.13
N TRP A 15 -3.81 -12.29 -23.32
CA TRP A 15 -3.42 -10.89 -23.20
C TRP A 15 -2.43 -10.62 -22.07
N GLN A 16 -1.74 -11.65 -21.56
CA GLN A 16 -0.71 -11.49 -20.51
C GLN A 16 0.33 -10.41 -20.86
N LEU A 17 0.68 -10.27 -22.14
CA LEU A 17 1.62 -9.24 -22.62
C LEU A 17 1.16 -7.81 -22.28
N LEU A 18 -0.15 -7.56 -22.19
CA LEU A 18 -0.68 -6.22 -21.92
C LEU A 18 -0.41 -5.75 -20.48
N ARG A 19 -0.11 -6.67 -19.56
CA ARG A 19 0.20 -6.35 -18.16
C ARG A 19 1.38 -5.39 -18.02
N LYS A 20 2.32 -5.37 -18.97
CA LYS A 20 3.47 -4.45 -18.92
C LYS A 20 3.10 -2.98 -19.09
N PHE A 21 1.89 -2.69 -19.59
CA PHE A 21 1.43 -1.33 -19.86
C PHE A 21 0.54 -0.75 -18.75
N THR A 22 0.27 -1.51 -17.68
CA THR A 22 -0.57 -1.03 -16.58
C THR A 22 -0.23 -1.74 -15.26
N PRO A 23 -0.27 -1.03 -14.11
CA PRO A 23 -0.25 -1.67 -12.81
C PRO A 23 -1.55 -2.44 -12.50
N GLY A 24 -2.60 -2.28 -13.32
CA GLY A 24 -3.86 -2.98 -13.18
C GLY A 24 -3.71 -4.50 -13.25
N ARG A 25 -4.50 -5.21 -12.43
CA ARG A 25 -4.51 -6.68 -12.35
C ARG A 25 -5.33 -7.31 -13.48
N ILE A 26 -4.87 -7.15 -14.72
CA ILE A 26 -5.52 -7.70 -15.92
C ILE A 26 -4.88 -9.02 -16.37
N ALA A 27 -5.58 -9.76 -17.23
CA ALA A 27 -5.08 -10.99 -17.86
C ALA A 27 -4.51 -12.03 -16.87
N LEU A 28 -5.20 -12.22 -15.74
CA LEU A 28 -4.76 -13.07 -14.63
C LEU A 28 -4.97 -14.58 -14.83
N GLY A 29 -5.63 -14.97 -15.92
CA GLY A 29 -6.14 -16.33 -16.10
C GLY A 29 -7.35 -16.61 -15.21
N ARG A 30 -7.80 -17.87 -15.19
CA ARG A 30 -8.97 -18.31 -14.42
C ARG A 30 -8.93 -19.80 -14.10
N THR A 31 -9.62 -20.20 -13.03
CA THR A 31 -9.98 -21.59 -12.73
C THR A 31 -11.49 -21.67 -12.70
N GLY A 32 -12.10 -22.32 -13.69
CA GLY A 32 -13.55 -22.24 -13.92
C GLY A 32 -13.99 -20.79 -14.19
N ILE A 33 -14.85 -20.26 -13.32
CA ILE A 33 -15.32 -18.86 -13.33
C ILE A 33 -14.63 -17.98 -12.26
N SER A 34 -13.59 -18.50 -11.59
CA SER A 34 -12.95 -17.85 -10.45
C SER A 34 -11.47 -17.52 -10.71
N LEU A 35 -10.87 -16.72 -9.83
CA LEU A 35 -9.44 -16.41 -9.88
C LEU A 35 -8.60 -17.66 -9.57
N PRO A 36 -7.43 -17.82 -10.22
CA PRO A 36 -6.44 -18.80 -9.80
C PRO A 36 -5.98 -18.51 -8.37
N THR A 37 -5.74 -19.57 -7.57
CA THR A 37 -5.34 -19.45 -6.16
C THR A 37 -4.12 -18.54 -5.96
N GLN A 38 -3.13 -18.61 -6.85
CA GLN A 38 -1.95 -17.75 -6.78
C GLN A 38 -2.30 -16.26 -6.85
N GLN A 39 -3.25 -15.89 -7.71
CA GLN A 39 -3.67 -14.50 -7.88
C GLN A 39 -4.48 -14.02 -6.67
N GLN A 40 -5.29 -14.92 -6.08
CA GLN A 40 -6.00 -14.64 -4.83
C GLN A 40 -5.03 -14.43 -3.66
N LEU A 41 -4.01 -15.28 -3.51
CA LEU A 41 -2.99 -15.13 -2.47
C LEU A 41 -2.18 -13.85 -2.64
N ALA A 42 -1.80 -13.51 -3.88
CA ALA A 42 -1.10 -12.25 -4.17
C ALA A 42 -1.95 -11.05 -3.77
N PHE A 43 -3.25 -11.06 -4.08
CA PHE A 43 -4.17 -10.00 -3.67
C PHE A 43 -4.27 -9.88 -2.14
N GLN A 44 -4.42 -11.01 -1.43
CA GLN A 44 -4.50 -11.03 0.03
C GLN A 44 -3.22 -10.50 0.70
N LEU A 45 -2.05 -10.86 0.17
CA LEU A 45 -0.77 -10.35 0.66
C LEU A 45 -0.68 -8.82 0.49
N ASP A 46 -1.05 -8.33 -0.70
CA ASP A 46 -1.02 -6.90 -0.96
C ASP A 46 -2.05 -6.14 -0.12
N HIS A 47 -3.20 -6.76 0.18
CA HIS A 47 -4.19 -6.21 1.11
C HIS A 47 -3.64 -6.11 2.55
N ALA A 48 -2.98 -7.16 3.05
CA ALA A 48 -2.36 -7.13 4.38
C ALA A 48 -1.31 -6.00 4.47
N ARG A 49 -0.42 -5.91 3.48
CA ARG A 49 0.58 -4.84 3.39
C ARG A 49 -0.04 -3.44 3.35
N ALA A 50 -1.13 -3.27 2.61
CA ALA A 50 -1.82 -1.99 2.53
C ALA A 50 -2.41 -1.57 3.88
N ARG A 51 -2.97 -2.52 4.65
CA ARG A 51 -3.46 -2.24 6.01
C ARG A 51 -2.33 -1.83 6.94
N ASP A 52 -1.20 -2.53 6.90
CA ASP A 52 -0.02 -2.21 7.71
C ASP A 52 0.51 -0.81 7.38
N ALA A 53 0.58 -0.45 6.09
CA ALA A 53 1.02 0.87 5.64
C ALA A 53 0.13 2.01 6.16
N VAL A 54 -1.18 1.80 6.27
CA VAL A 54 -2.12 2.78 6.85
C VAL A 54 -1.86 3.03 8.34
N HIS A 55 -1.16 2.14 9.04
CA HIS A 55 -0.79 2.31 10.45
C HIS A 55 0.69 2.58 10.67
N HIS A 56 1.49 2.66 9.61
CA HIS A 56 2.91 2.97 9.73
C HIS A 56 3.11 4.43 10.18
N ASP A 57 3.98 4.62 11.17
CA ASP A 57 4.31 5.92 11.71
C ASP A 57 5.36 6.63 10.85
N LEU A 58 5.26 7.96 10.79
CA LEU A 58 6.26 8.80 10.13
C LEU A 58 7.42 9.05 11.10
N ASN A 59 8.65 8.75 10.67
CA ASN A 59 9.84 9.20 11.38
C ASN A 59 10.09 10.69 11.09
N ALA A 60 9.41 11.55 11.85
CA ALA A 60 9.47 13.00 11.68
C ALA A 60 10.88 13.56 11.90
N ASP A 61 11.65 13.00 12.84
CA ASP A 61 13.00 13.46 13.15
C ASP A 61 13.97 13.21 11.98
N ALA A 62 13.92 12.02 11.40
CA ALA A 62 14.73 11.68 10.23
C ALA A 62 14.35 12.54 9.02
N LEU A 63 13.05 12.80 8.82
CA LEU A 63 12.58 13.68 7.76
C LEU A 63 13.06 15.12 7.98
N ALA A 64 12.90 15.66 9.19
CA ALA A 64 13.33 17.01 9.53
C ALA A 64 14.85 17.20 9.33
N ALA A 65 15.66 16.22 9.74
CA ALA A 65 17.10 16.21 9.49
C ALA A 65 17.40 16.25 7.98
N SER A 66 16.78 15.38 7.19
CA SER A 66 17.00 15.34 5.74
C SER A 66 16.58 16.63 5.03
N VAL A 67 15.53 17.31 5.51
CA VAL A 67 15.08 18.61 4.97
C VAL A 67 16.07 19.70 5.33
N ASN A 68 16.57 19.73 6.56
CA ASN A 68 17.59 20.70 7.00
C ASN A 68 18.89 20.55 6.22
N ASP A 69 19.30 19.32 5.90
CA ASP A 69 20.51 19.03 5.13
C ASP A 69 20.48 19.62 3.70
N LEU A 70 19.28 19.86 3.15
CA LEU A 70 19.14 20.52 1.85
C LEU A 70 19.65 21.97 1.88
N ASN A 71 19.67 22.62 3.05
CA ASN A 71 20.07 24.03 3.22
C ASN A 71 19.32 25.01 2.27
N LEU A 72 18.14 24.64 1.80
CA LEU A 72 17.32 25.43 0.87
C LEU A 72 16.34 26.36 1.58
N PHE A 73 16.02 26.08 2.84
CA PHE A 73 14.97 26.74 3.61
C PHE A 73 15.40 27.00 5.05
N GLN A 74 14.55 27.73 5.78
CA GLN A 74 14.65 27.84 7.24
C GLN A 74 14.60 26.45 7.90
N PRO A 75 15.11 26.31 9.15
CA PRO A 75 15.07 25.04 9.87
C PRO A 75 13.64 24.46 9.90
N CYS A 76 13.53 23.17 9.60
CA CYS A 76 12.29 22.43 9.64
C CYS A 76 11.72 22.43 11.06
N ILE A 77 10.47 22.89 11.20
CA ILE A 77 9.73 22.89 12.46
C ILE A 77 8.67 21.80 12.35
N VAL A 78 8.69 20.86 13.30
CA VAL A 78 7.68 19.82 13.42
C VAL A 78 6.53 20.34 14.29
N VAL A 79 5.31 20.23 13.79
CA VAL A 79 4.09 20.63 14.49
C VAL A 79 3.08 19.49 14.48
N GLU A 80 2.09 19.55 15.37
CA GLU A 80 1.07 18.52 15.53
C GLU A 80 -0.30 19.04 15.09
N SER A 81 -1.10 18.15 14.50
CA SER A 81 -2.51 18.46 14.24
C SER A 81 -3.34 18.39 15.53
N ALA A 82 -4.57 18.90 15.50
CA ALA A 82 -5.51 18.76 16.61
C ALA A 82 -6.02 17.32 16.80
N ALA A 83 -5.69 16.38 15.91
CA ALA A 83 -5.97 14.96 16.11
C ALA A 83 -4.87 14.31 16.96
N GLU A 84 -5.23 13.87 18.17
CA GLU A 84 -4.29 13.36 19.19
C GLU A 84 -3.64 12.00 18.84
N GLY A 85 -4.04 11.36 17.74
CA GLY A 85 -3.46 10.10 17.31
C GLY A 85 -4.11 9.55 16.06
N ARG A 86 -3.55 8.43 15.56
CA ARG A 86 -3.91 7.84 14.26
C ARG A 86 -5.40 7.49 14.15
N ALA A 87 -5.99 6.92 15.20
CA ALA A 87 -7.41 6.55 15.20
C ALA A 87 -8.32 7.77 15.00
N MET A 88 -8.04 8.86 15.73
CA MET A 88 -8.78 10.12 15.58
C MET A 88 -8.51 10.77 14.23
N TYR A 89 -7.25 10.79 13.77
CA TYR A 89 -6.89 11.32 12.46
C TYR A 89 -7.66 10.65 11.31
N LEU A 90 -7.86 9.33 11.37
CA LEU A 90 -8.61 8.57 10.36
C LEU A 90 -10.13 8.81 10.40
N GLN A 91 -10.69 9.20 11.55
CA GLN A 91 -12.14 9.36 11.75
C GLN A 91 -12.59 10.83 11.77
N ARG A 92 -11.68 11.77 12.05
CA ARG A 92 -11.94 13.21 12.26
C ARG A 92 -11.05 14.06 11.35
N PRO A 93 -11.36 14.11 10.04
CA PRO A 93 -10.59 14.89 9.08
C PRO A 93 -10.64 16.40 9.39
N ASP A 94 -11.64 16.87 10.13
CA ASP A 94 -11.74 18.24 10.63
C ASP A 94 -10.61 18.59 11.61
N LEU A 95 -10.22 17.65 12.49
CA LEU A 95 -9.13 17.85 13.44
C LEU A 95 -7.75 17.71 12.78
N GLY A 96 -7.62 16.80 11.81
CA GLY A 96 -6.38 16.63 11.04
C GLY A 96 -6.00 17.83 10.16
N ARG A 97 -6.95 18.75 9.90
CA ARG A 97 -6.73 19.99 9.11
C ARG A 97 -6.49 21.23 9.98
N ARG A 98 -6.39 21.07 11.30
CA ARG A 98 -6.13 22.15 12.26
C ARG A 98 -4.89 21.82 13.05
N LEU A 99 -4.12 22.84 13.42
CA LEU A 99 -3.01 22.68 14.35
C LEU A 99 -3.53 22.41 15.76
N SER A 100 -2.74 21.68 16.54
CA SER A 100 -2.97 21.52 17.97
C SER A 100 -2.78 22.86 18.68
N ALA A 101 -3.37 23.04 19.86
CA ALA A 101 -3.13 24.24 20.67
C ALA A 101 -1.71 24.31 21.29
N ARG A 102 -0.94 23.22 21.20
CA ARG A 102 0.44 23.11 21.71
C ARG A 102 1.49 23.44 20.65
N SER A 103 1.07 23.52 19.38
CA SER A 103 1.88 23.91 18.22
C SER A 103 1.76 25.41 17.98
#